data_AF-A0A1R1XXK7-F1
#
_entry.id   AF-A0A1R1XXK7-F1
#
_cell.length_a   1.000
_cell.length_b   1.000
_cell.length_c   1.000
_cell.angle_alpha   90.00
_cell.angle_beta   90.00
_cell.angle_gamma   90.00
#
_symmetry.space_group_name_H-M   'P 1'
#
loop_
_entity.id
_entity.type
_entity.pdbx_description
1 polymer ?
#
loop_
_entity_poly.entity_id
_entity_poly.type
_entity_poly.pdbx_seq_one_letter_code
_entity_poly.pdbx_strand_id
1 'polypeptide(L)'
;MSKARCHPIQTVIDQATRLVAKVGKSAAMERICEKLVITTMFLRTSIARERAIIKWPAFKTWIADLINKPIKAQKSTWVTGSSRWIKRYCQTDAAGQTVISLVNRKI
;
A
#
# COMPACT_ATOMS: atom_id res chain seq x y z
N MET A 1 0.37 -5.39 -0.36
CA MET A 1 -0.79 -5.98 0.32
C MET A 1 -2.04 -5.59 -0.48
N SER A 2 -3.05 -6.44 -0.67
CA SER A 2 -4.27 -6.05 -1.41
C SER A 2 -5.25 -5.34 -0.49
N LYS A 3 -6.13 -4.47 -1.05
CA LYS A 3 -7.16 -3.76 -0.27
C LYS A 3 -8.01 -4.73 0.58
N ALA A 4 -8.41 -5.86 -0.01
CA ALA A 4 -9.14 -6.92 0.70
C ALA A 4 -8.39 -7.49 1.91
N ARG A 5 -7.07 -7.70 1.80
CA ARG A 5 -6.24 -8.17 2.92
C ARG A 5 -6.00 -7.09 3.97
N CYS A 6 -6.01 -5.82 3.58
CA CYS A 6 -5.90 -4.69 4.52
C CYS A 6 -7.22 -4.39 5.24
N HIS A 7 -8.36 -4.89 4.73
CA HIS A 7 -9.69 -4.53 5.21
C HIS A 7 -9.91 -4.83 6.70
N PRO A 8 -9.57 -6.03 7.24
CA PRO A 8 -9.79 -6.32 8.66
C PRO A 8 -9.06 -5.34 9.58
N ILE A 9 -7.82 -4.99 9.22
CA ILE A 9 -7.00 -4.04 9.97
C ILE A 9 -7.57 -2.62 9.84
N GLN A 10 -8.02 -2.22 8.64
CA GLN A 10 -8.66 -0.92 8.43
C GLN A 10 -9.93 -0.79 9.29
N THR A 11 -10.75 -1.83 9.37
CA THR A 11 -11.98 -1.81 10.19
C THR A 11 -11.69 -1.56 11.67
N VAL A 12 -10.65 -2.20 12.21
CA VAL A 12 -10.24 -1.96 13.62
C VAL A 12 -9.77 -0.53 13.82
N ILE A 13 -8.99 0.01 12.88
CA ILE A 13 -8.51 1.41 12.93
C ILE A 13 -9.68 2.39 12.83
N ASP A 14 -10.65 2.14 11.95
CA ASP A 14 -11.82 3.00 11.78
C ASP A 14 -12.67 3.02 13.06
N GLN A 15 -12.86 1.86 13.70
CA GLN A 15 -13.55 1.76 14.98
C GLN A 15 -12.84 2.55 16.08
N ALA A 16 -11.51 2.37 16.22
CA ALA A 16 -10.72 3.11 17.20
C ALA A 16 -10.75 4.62 16.94
N THR A 17 -10.68 5.02 15.67
CA THR A 17 -10.71 6.43 15.26
C THR A 17 -12.05 7.08 15.60
N ARG A 18 -13.17 6.37 15.40
CA ARG A 18 -14.50 6.85 15.81
C ARG A 18 -14.61 7.03 17.32
N LEU A 19 -14.06 6.09 18.09
CA LEU A 19 -14.04 6.17 19.56
C LEU A 19 -13.25 7.39 20.04
N VAL A 20 -12.05 7.62 19.49
CA VAL A 20 -11.21 8.77 19.84
C VAL A 20 -11.85 10.09 19.44
N ALA A 21 -12.46 10.15 18.26
CA ALA A 21 -13.13 11.36 17.76
C ALA A 21 -14.50 11.61 18.43
N LYS A 22 -15.00 10.67 19.24
CA LYS A 22 -16.34 10.70 19.86
C LYS A 22 -17.47 10.91 18.84
N VAL A 23 -17.39 10.23 17.70
CA VAL A 23 -18.36 10.39 16.60
C VAL A 23 -19.17 9.11 16.38
N GLY A 24 -20.48 9.28 16.13
CA GLY A 24 -21.39 8.17 15.83
C GLY A 24 -21.09 7.45 14.50
N LYS A 25 -21.79 6.33 14.26
CA LYS A 25 -21.64 5.49 13.07
C LYS A 25 -22.04 6.21 11.76
N SER A 26 -22.92 7.20 11.85
CA SER A 26 -23.43 7.97 10.70
C SER A 26 -22.39 8.89 10.06
N ALA A 27 -21.32 9.24 10.77
CA ALA A 27 -20.30 10.10 10.20
C ALA A 27 -19.46 9.35 9.17
N ALA A 28 -19.20 10.02 8.06
CA ALA A 28 -18.34 9.51 7.00
C ALA A 28 -16.89 9.38 7.48
N MET A 29 -16.31 8.18 7.39
CA MET A 29 -14.91 7.95 7.78
C MET A 29 -13.94 8.79 6.96
N GLU A 30 -14.24 9.04 5.70
CA GLU A 30 -13.37 9.84 4.82
C GLU A 30 -13.14 11.24 5.41
N ARG A 31 -14.20 11.94 5.81
CA ARG A 31 -14.10 13.27 6.44
C ARG A 31 -13.35 13.24 7.77
N ILE A 32 -13.55 12.19 8.57
CA ILE A 32 -12.85 12.03 9.87
C ILE A 32 -11.36 11.81 9.63
N CYS A 33 -11.01 10.92 8.70
CA CYS A 33 -9.63 10.62 8.35
C CYS A 33 -8.93 11.83 7.72
N GLU A 34 -9.60 12.59 6.85
CA GLU A 34 -9.07 13.85 6.30
C GLU A 34 -8.77 14.87 7.40
N LYS A 35 -9.73 15.09 8.31
CA LYS A 35 -9.57 16.04 9.41
C LYS A 35 -8.47 15.64 10.40
N LEU A 36 -8.30 14.34 10.62
CA LEU A 36 -7.26 13.79 11.50
C LEU A 36 -5.94 13.48 10.77
N VAL A 37 -5.87 13.75 9.46
CA VAL A 37 -4.71 13.44 8.61
C VAL A 37 -4.30 11.95 8.70
N ILE A 38 -5.28 11.07 8.88
CA ILE A 38 -5.08 9.62 8.94
C ILE A 38 -5.13 9.05 7.53
N THR A 39 -3.99 8.53 7.09
CA THR A 39 -3.89 7.80 5.83
C THR A 39 -4.42 6.38 5.99
N THR A 40 -5.18 5.91 4.99
CA THR A 40 -5.71 4.54 5.01
C THR A 40 -4.58 3.50 5.06
N MET A 41 -4.82 2.38 5.72
CA MET A 41 -3.88 1.27 5.83
C MET A 41 -3.47 0.74 4.45
N PHE A 42 -4.40 0.70 3.51
CA PHE A 42 -4.11 0.33 2.13
C PHE A 42 -3.10 1.29 1.49
N LEU A 43 -3.27 2.60 1.67
CA LEU A 43 -2.33 3.59 1.15
C LEU A 43 -0.95 3.46 1.81
N ARG A 44 -0.90 3.40 3.14
CA ARG A 44 0.37 3.24 3.90
C ARG A 44 1.17 2.01 3.45
N THR A 45 0.49 0.88 3.31
CA THR A 45 1.12 -0.39 2.94
C THR A 45 1.53 -0.43 1.48
N SER A 46 0.83 0.32 0.61
CA SER A 46 1.22 0.48 -0.79
C SER A 46 2.46 1.36 -0.91
N ILE A 47 2.54 2.48 -0.18
CA ILE A 47 3.73 3.34 -0.13
C ILE A 47 4.94 2.56 0.39
N ALA A 48 4.77 1.79 1.47
CA ALA A 48 5.84 0.96 2.02
C ALA A 48 6.32 -0.10 1.00
N ARG A 49 5.39 -0.69 0.23
CA ARG A 49 5.72 -1.64 -0.85
C ARG A 49 6.51 -0.97 -1.97
N GLU A 50 6.08 0.21 -2.44
CA GLU A 50 6.79 0.96 -3.49
C GLU A 50 8.22 1.30 -3.05
N ARG A 51 8.37 1.85 -1.84
CA ARG A 51 9.69 2.13 -1.25
C ARG A 51 10.56 0.88 -1.18
N ALA A 52 9.99 -0.27 -0.87
CA ALA A 52 10.74 -1.51 -0.85
C ALA A 52 11.23 -1.91 -2.27
N ILE A 53 10.40 -1.79 -3.30
CA ILE A 53 10.84 -2.19 -4.64
C ILE A 53 11.91 -1.24 -5.19
N ILE A 54 11.84 0.05 -4.85
CA ILE A 54 12.86 1.04 -5.25
C ILE A 54 14.16 0.85 -4.46
N LYS A 55 14.06 0.60 -3.14
CA LYS A 55 15.23 0.58 -2.26
C LYS A 55 16.05 -0.70 -2.40
N TRP A 56 15.40 -1.86 -2.42
CA TRP A 56 16.08 -3.15 -2.23
C TRP A 56 17.02 -3.58 -3.38
N PRO A 57 16.83 -3.22 -4.65
CA PRO A 57 17.78 -3.53 -5.73
C PRO A 57 19.20 -3.00 -5.50
N ALA A 58 19.35 -1.91 -4.74
CA ALA A 58 20.65 -1.30 -4.44
C ALA A 58 21.42 -1.99 -3.29
N PHE A 59 20.81 -2.96 -2.59
CA PHE A 59 21.44 -3.64 -1.46
C PHE A 59 22.14 -4.93 -1.88
N LYS A 60 23.23 -5.30 -1.18
CA LYS A 60 23.88 -6.61 -1.31
C LYS A 60 23.15 -7.68 -0.47
N THR A 61 21.90 -7.98 -0.84
CA THR A 61 21.08 -8.98 -0.15
C THR A 61 20.53 -9.99 -1.16
N TRP A 62 20.26 -11.22 -0.72
CA TRP A 62 19.60 -12.24 -1.56
C TRP A 62 18.26 -11.76 -2.15
N ILE A 63 17.59 -10.81 -1.49
CA ILE A 63 16.36 -10.18 -2.01
C ILE A 63 16.65 -9.33 -3.26
N ALA A 64 17.77 -8.60 -3.29
CA ALA A 64 18.18 -7.85 -4.47
C ALA A 64 18.46 -8.78 -5.66
N ASP A 65 19.15 -9.90 -5.40
CA ASP A 65 19.38 -10.93 -6.41
C ASP A 65 18.06 -11.50 -6.94
N LEU A 66 17.06 -11.71 -6.08
CA LEU A 66 15.72 -12.16 -6.49
C LEU A 66 14.92 -11.10 -7.28
N ILE A 67 15.12 -9.81 -7.01
CA ILE A 67 14.49 -8.73 -7.77
C ILE A 67 15.12 -8.63 -9.16
N ASN A 68 16.45 -8.69 -9.24
CA ASN A 68 17.21 -8.60 -10.49
C ASN A 68 17.10 -9.88 -11.34
N LYS A 69 17.06 -11.05 -10.69
CA LYS A 69 16.96 -12.38 -11.31
C LYS A 69 15.76 -13.13 -10.75
N PRO A 70 14.53 -12.79 -11.15
CA PRO A 70 13.33 -13.42 -10.62
C PRO A 70 13.26 -14.90 -11.01
N ILE A 71 12.95 -15.73 -10.03
CA ILE A 71 12.72 -17.16 -10.22
C ILE A 71 11.50 -17.34 -11.14
N LYS A 72 11.70 -18.00 -12.29
CA LYS A 72 10.68 -18.21 -13.33
C LYS A 72 9.69 -19.34 -13.02
N ALA A 73 9.82 -20.01 -11.88
CA ALA A 73 8.92 -21.09 -11.48
C ALA A 73 7.47 -20.58 -11.34
N GLN A 74 6.49 -21.46 -11.59
CA GLN A 74 5.04 -21.18 -11.66
C GLN A 74 4.42 -20.55 -10.39
N LYS A 75 5.17 -20.42 -9.29
CA LYS A 75 4.66 -19.86 -8.02
C LYS A 75 4.87 -18.36 -7.96
N SER A 76 3.77 -17.64 -7.73
CA SER A 76 3.80 -16.19 -7.45
C SER A 76 4.60 -15.92 -6.18
N THR A 77 5.77 -15.30 -6.30
CA THR A 77 6.55 -14.79 -5.16
C THR A 77 6.13 -13.39 -4.78
N TRP A 78 6.53 -12.93 -3.60
CA TRP A 78 6.28 -11.54 -3.19
C TRP A 78 6.88 -10.54 -4.19
N VAL A 79 8.08 -10.82 -4.70
CA VAL A 79 8.79 -10.01 -5.72
C VAL A 79 7.98 -9.94 -7.01
N THR A 80 7.62 -11.07 -7.62
CA THR A 80 6.90 -11.07 -8.91
C THR A 80 5.47 -10.54 -8.78
N GLY A 81 4.83 -10.68 -7.62
CA GLY A 81 3.55 -10.03 -7.32
C GLY A 81 3.68 -8.50 -7.15
N SER A 82 4.76 -8.05 -6.53
CA SER A 82 5.10 -6.64 -6.34
C SER A 82 5.44 -5.94 -7.65
N SER A 83 6.23 -6.55 -8.53
CA SER A 83 6.54 -6.00 -9.86
C SER A 83 5.30 -5.89 -10.76
N ARG A 84 4.42 -6.90 -10.76
CA ARG A 84 3.12 -6.84 -11.46
C ARG A 84 2.22 -5.74 -10.93
N TRP A 85 2.23 -5.54 -9.60
CA TRP A 85 1.46 -4.48 -8.97
C TRP A 85 2.00 -3.10 -9.36
N ILE A 86 3.32 -2.87 -9.28
CA ILE A 86 3.94 -1.61 -9.74
C ILE A 86 3.57 -1.35 -11.19
N LYS A 87 3.77 -2.30 -12.11
CA LYS A 87 3.43 -2.11 -13.54
C LYS A 87 1.95 -1.73 -13.77
N ARG A 88 1.05 -2.13 -12.85
CA ARG A 88 -0.38 -1.79 -12.92
C ARG A 88 -0.70 -0.41 -12.35
N TYR A 89 0.03 0.07 -11.36
CA TYR A 89 -0.34 1.26 -10.57
C TYR A 89 0.66 2.42 -10.71
N CYS A 90 1.96 2.15 -10.87
CA CYS A 90 3.01 3.13 -11.11
C CYS A 90 3.45 3.03 -12.59
N GLN A 91 3.30 4.10 -13.35
CA GLN A 91 3.65 4.16 -14.78
C GLN A 91 5.14 4.45 -15.02
N THR A 92 5.88 4.87 -13.99
CA THR A 92 7.32 5.17 -14.05
C THR A 92 7.97 4.76 -12.74
N ASP A 93 9.26 4.40 -12.76
CA ASP A 93 10.01 3.95 -11.57
C ASP A 93 10.37 5.08 -10.58
N ALA A 94 9.66 6.21 -10.66
CA ALA A 94 9.85 7.35 -9.77
C ALA A 94 9.18 7.13 -8.42
N ALA A 95 9.80 7.63 -7.35
CA ALA A 95 9.23 7.56 -6.01
C ALA A 95 7.94 8.40 -5.90
N GLY A 96 6.96 7.92 -5.13
CA GLY A 96 5.75 8.68 -4.81
C GLY A 96 4.57 8.50 -5.78
N GLN A 97 4.73 7.69 -6.83
CA GLN A 97 3.66 7.43 -7.79
C GLN A 97 2.48 6.67 -7.20
N THR A 98 2.72 5.85 -6.19
CA THR A 98 1.67 5.12 -5.48
C THR A 98 0.67 6.06 -4.82
N VAL A 99 1.14 7.18 -4.25
CA VAL A 99 0.25 8.18 -3.65
C VAL A 99 -0.58 8.84 -4.75
N ILE A 100 0.05 9.27 -5.83
CA ILE A 100 -0.60 9.95 -6.95
C ILE A 100 -1.66 9.04 -7.60
N SER A 101 -1.31 7.79 -7.90
CA SER A 101 -2.19 6.84 -8.59
C SER A 101 -3.36 6.33 -7.74
N LEU A 102 -3.17 6.17 -6.43
CA LEU A 102 -4.21 5.64 -5.54
C LEU A 102 -5.08 6.74 -4.91
N VAL A 103 -4.55 7.94 -4.68
CA VAL A 103 -5.35 9.09 -4.20
C VAL A 103 -6.26 9.61 -5.32
N ASN A 104 -5.78 9.64 -6.56
CA ASN A 104 -6.59 10.10 -7.70
C ASN A 104 -7.70 9.11 -8.09
N ARG A 105 -7.55 7.82 -7.76
CA ARG A 105 -8.63 6.83 -7.80
C ARG A 105 -9.44 6.92 -6.50
N LYS A 106 -10.16 8.03 -6.30
CA LYS A 106 -11.26 8.08 -5.32
C LYS A 106 -12.29 7.02 -5.72
N ILE A 107 -12.24 5.86 -5.06
CA ILE A 107 -13.27 4.80 -5.09
C ILE A 107 -14.04 4.91 -3.80
#